data_AF-A0A382ECZ9-F1
#
_entry.id   AF-A0A382ECZ9-F1
#
_cell.length_a   1.000
_cell.length_b   1.000
_cell.length_c   1.000
_cell.angle_alpha   90.00
_cell.angle_beta   90.00
_cell.angle_gamma   90.00
#
_symmetry.space_group_name_H-M   'P 1'
#
loop_
_entity.id
_entity.type
_entity.pdbx_description
1 polymer ?
#
loop_
_entity_poly.entity_id
_entity_poly.type
_entity_poly.pdbx_seq_one_letter_code
_entity_poly.pdbx_strand_id
1 'polypeptide(L)'
;MAKRIVILLFLAGCAPQLDYFGNPIKLHEDIISLTKMRKDPSEKDKFYLTFIEVYNASGAQVSKKKRTLDRYLSLIMKYYGYTEKEILEQKNNNILQPRYYVTVKFH
;
A
#
# COMPACT_ATOMS: atom_id res chain seq x y z
N MET A 1 -0.25 -54.29 -14.11
CA MET A 1 -0.49 -53.64 -12.80
C MET A 1 0.02 -52.21 -12.86
N ALA A 2 -0.85 -51.23 -13.14
CA ALA A 2 -0.44 -49.83 -13.22
C ALA A 2 -0.58 -49.19 -11.83
N LYS A 3 0.55 -48.93 -11.16
CA LYS A 3 0.59 -48.16 -9.91
C LYS A 3 0.27 -46.70 -10.25
N ARG A 4 -0.93 -46.23 -9.90
CA ARG A 4 -1.29 -44.82 -9.94
C ARG A 4 -0.68 -44.14 -8.72
N ILE A 5 0.40 -43.37 -8.92
CA ILE A 5 0.94 -42.48 -7.90
C ILE A 5 0.05 -41.23 -7.88
N VAL A 6 -0.72 -41.06 -6.81
CA VAL A 6 -1.49 -39.84 -6.57
C VAL A 6 -0.58 -38.86 -5.84
N ILE A 7 -0.08 -37.85 -6.55
CA ILE A 7 0.68 -36.75 -5.96
C ILE A 7 -0.34 -35.71 -5.46
N LEU A 8 -0.59 -35.67 -4.15
CA LEU A 8 -1.36 -34.62 -3.49
C LEU A 8 -0.47 -33.40 -3.24
N LEU A 9 -0.57 -32.40 -4.11
CA LEU A 9 0.02 -31.07 -3.91
C LEU A 9 -0.88 -30.23 -3.00
N PHE A 10 -0.75 -30.39 -1.68
CA PHE A 10 -1.30 -29.41 -0.72
C PHE A 10 -0.32 -28.25 -0.55
N LEU A 11 -0.36 -27.28 -1.48
CA LEU A 11 0.23 -25.96 -1.26
C LEU A 11 -0.74 -25.07 -0.48
N ALA A 12 -1.05 -25.45 0.77
CA ALA A 12 -1.86 -24.64 1.68
C ALA A 12 -0.95 -23.69 2.49
N GLY A 13 -0.31 -22.75 1.81
CA GLY A 13 0.30 -21.58 2.44
C GLY A 13 -0.38 -20.34 1.87
N CYS A 14 -1.22 -19.65 2.65
CA CYS A 14 -1.61 -18.29 2.30
C CYS A 14 -0.32 -17.46 2.27
N ALA A 15 0.17 -17.13 1.07
CA ALA A 15 1.29 -16.21 0.94
C ALA A 15 0.94 -14.92 1.69
N PRO A 16 1.84 -14.40 2.54
CA PRO A 16 1.57 -13.17 3.26
C PRO A 16 1.32 -12.06 2.25
N GLN A 17 0.30 -11.24 2.49
CA GLN A 17 0.06 -10.08 1.65
C GLN A 17 1.25 -9.13 1.76
N LEU A 18 1.80 -8.70 0.62
CA LEU A 18 2.97 -7.82 0.56
C LEU A 18 2.55 -6.40 0.17
N ASP A 19 3.26 -5.41 0.72
CA ASP A 19 3.16 -4.01 0.31
C ASP A 19 3.82 -3.79 -1.07
N TYR A 20 3.74 -2.56 -1.58
CA TYR A 20 4.33 -2.17 -2.87
C TYR A 20 5.85 -2.42 -2.95
N PHE A 21 6.56 -2.43 -1.83
CA PHE A 21 8.00 -2.66 -1.74
C PHE A 21 8.36 -4.12 -1.42
N GLY A 22 7.37 -5.03 -1.35
CA GLY A 22 7.58 -6.45 -1.06
C GLY A 22 7.68 -6.80 0.42
N ASN A 23 7.37 -5.87 1.34
CA ASN A 23 7.36 -6.14 2.77
C ASN A 23 6.03 -6.77 3.22
N PRO A 24 6.04 -7.67 4.21
CA PRO A 24 4.79 -8.18 4.80
C PRO A 24 3.92 -7.05 5.36
N ILE A 25 2.65 -7.04 5.01
CA ILE A 25 1.69 -6.03 5.47
C ILE A 25 1.34 -6.25 6.95
N LYS A 26 1.41 -5.18 7.75
CA LYS A 26 1.02 -5.16 9.17
C LYS A 26 0.01 -4.06 9.50
N LEU A 27 -1.23 -4.21 9.03
CA LEU A 27 -2.25 -3.15 9.14
C LEU A 27 -2.63 -2.76 10.57
N HIS A 28 -2.53 -3.67 11.53
CA HIS A 28 -2.79 -3.35 12.93
C HIS A 28 -1.77 -2.36 13.52
N GLU A 29 -0.55 -2.37 13.00
CA GLU A 29 0.54 -1.48 13.43
C GLU A 29 0.56 -0.20 12.59
N ASP A 30 0.54 -0.36 11.27
CA ASP A 30 0.79 0.71 10.29
C ASP A 30 -0.47 1.50 9.90
N ILE A 31 -1.69 0.99 10.19
CA ILE A 31 -3.00 1.54 9.81
C ILE A 31 -3.29 1.51 8.31
N ILE A 32 -2.32 1.92 7.49
CA ILE A 32 -2.38 1.87 6.02
C ILE A 32 -1.19 1.11 5.44
N SER A 33 -1.37 0.51 4.27
CA SER A 33 -0.27 -0.10 3.52
C SER A 33 -0.38 0.23 2.03
N LEU A 34 0.72 0.66 1.43
CA LEU A 34 0.75 1.01 0.01
C LEU A 34 0.63 -0.26 -0.82
N THR A 35 -0.38 -0.32 -1.69
CA THR A 35 -0.62 -1.49 -2.55
C THR A 35 -0.41 -1.20 -4.02
N LYS A 36 -0.61 0.05 -4.45
CA LYS A 36 -0.40 0.47 -5.83
C LYS A 36 0.13 1.89 -5.89
N MET A 37 1.01 2.14 -6.84
CA MET A 37 1.55 3.44 -7.20
C MET A 37 1.50 3.56 -8.72
N ARG A 38 0.87 4.62 -9.22
CA ARG A 38 0.70 4.87 -10.67
C ARG A 38 1.16 6.28 -11.00
N LYS A 39 1.99 6.43 -12.03
CA LYS A 39 2.35 7.73 -12.61
C LYS A 39 1.16 8.36 -13.31
N ASP A 40 1.00 9.67 -13.14
CA ASP A 40 0.14 10.44 -14.02
C ASP A 40 0.73 10.45 -15.43
N PRO A 41 -0.09 10.20 -16.48
CA PRO A 41 0.41 10.15 -17.85
C PRO A 41 0.70 11.53 -18.45
N SER A 42 0.14 12.60 -17.89
CA SER A 42 0.17 13.98 -18.40
C SER A 42 1.05 14.92 -17.60
N GLU A 43 1.19 14.66 -16.30
CA GLU A 43 1.99 15.48 -15.39
C GLU A 43 3.20 14.71 -14.86
N LYS A 44 4.40 15.24 -15.14
CA LYS A 44 5.65 14.67 -14.64
C LYS A 44 5.66 14.66 -13.12
N ASP A 45 6.20 13.58 -12.54
CA ASP A 45 6.43 13.39 -11.11
C ASP A 45 5.17 13.45 -10.23
N LYS A 46 3.98 13.41 -10.85
CA LYS A 46 2.69 13.25 -10.18
C LYS A 46 2.31 11.77 -10.13
N PHE A 47 1.83 11.34 -8.98
CA PHE A 47 1.48 9.95 -8.72
C PHE A 47 0.15 9.80 -7.99
N TYR A 48 -0.56 8.73 -8.34
CA TYR A 48 -1.73 8.22 -7.65
C TYR A 48 -1.35 7.01 -6.81
N LEU A 49 -1.46 7.15 -5.50
CA LEU A 49 -1.15 6.12 -4.52
C LEU A 49 -2.44 5.50 -3.99
N THR A 50 -2.49 4.16 -3.96
CA THR A 50 -3.60 3.41 -3.38
C THR A 50 -3.12 2.61 -2.18
N PHE A 51 -3.68 2.93 -1.03
CA PHE A 51 -3.47 2.22 0.21
C PHE A 51 -4.67 1.33 0.52
N ILE A 52 -4.40 0.18 1.12
CA ILE A 52 -5.41 -0.50 1.96
C ILE A 52 -5.33 0.09 3.37
N GLU A 53 -6.45 0.13 4.05
CA GLU A 53 -6.57 0.67 5.41
C GLU A 53 -7.24 -0.36 6.34
N VAL A 54 -6.97 -0.25 7.63
CA VAL A 54 -7.71 -1.02 8.66
C VAL A 54 -9.18 -0.61 8.69
N TYR A 55 -10.08 -1.56 8.96
CA TYR A 55 -11.50 -1.26 9.18
C TYR A 55 -11.70 -0.47 10.48
N ASN A 56 -12.66 0.46 10.47
CA ASN A 56 -13.10 1.23 11.64
C ASN A 56 -11.97 1.94 12.39
N ALA A 57 -11.16 2.71 11.65
CA ALA A 57 -10.04 3.41 12.26
C ALA A 57 -10.49 4.40 13.35
N SER A 58 -9.92 4.32 14.56
CA SER A 58 -10.24 5.22 15.67
C SER A 58 -9.50 6.56 15.58
N GLY A 59 -9.92 7.57 16.34
CA GLY A 59 -9.27 8.90 16.32
C GLY A 59 -7.76 8.87 16.64
N ALA A 60 -7.32 7.97 17.53
CA ALA A 60 -5.91 7.76 17.85
C ALA A 60 -5.09 7.14 16.69
N GLN A 61 -5.76 6.55 15.70
CA GLN A 61 -5.12 5.93 14.53
C GLN A 61 -4.89 6.93 13.39
N VAL A 62 -5.48 8.13 13.44
CA VAL A 62 -5.26 9.21 12.46
C VAL A 62 -3.80 9.68 12.47
N SER A 63 -3.20 9.87 13.65
CA SER A 63 -1.80 10.28 13.77
C SER A 63 -0.83 9.20 13.29
N LYS A 64 -1.14 7.93 13.57
CA LYS A 64 -0.40 6.77 13.05
C LYS A 64 -0.49 6.69 11.53
N LYS A 65 -1.69 6.83 10.96
CA LYS A 65 -1.90 6.88 9.50
C LYS A 65 -1.05 7.94 8.83
N LYS A 66 -1.01 9.16 9.38
CA LYS A 66 -0.16 10.24 8.87
C LYS A 66 1.32 9.88 8.91
N ARG A 67 1.80 9.34 10.03
CA ARG A 67 3.20 8.89 10.16
C ARG A 67 3.56 7.80 9.15
N THR A 68 2.67 6.84 8.95
CA THR A 68 2.86 5.76 7.97
C THR A 68 2.87 6.30 6.54
N LEU A 69 1.97 7.24 6.22
CA LEU A 69 1.98 7.92 4.92
C LEU A 69 3.33 8.63 4.69
N ASP A 70 3.78 9.43 5.66
CA ASP A 70 5.06 10.15 5.56
C ASP A 70 6.25 9.19 5.38
N ARG A 71 6.24 8.03 6.06
CA ARG A 71 7.25 6.97 5.87
C ARG A 71 7.26 6.46 4.43
N TYR A 72 6.10 6.10 3.87
CA TYR A 72 6.01 5.64 2.49
C TYR A 72 6.45 6.71 1.49
N LEU A 73 6.01 7.96 1.66
CA LEU A 73 6.41 9.06 0.79
C LEU A 73 7.93 9.29 0.86
N SER A 74 8.53 9.21 2.05
CA SER A 74 9.98 9.33 2.23
C SER A 74 10.75 8.19 1.57
N LEU A 75 10.22 6.96 1.62
CA LEU A 75 10.80 5.81 0.92
C LEU A 75 10.75 5.99 -0.60
N ILE A 76 9.62 6.46 -1.12
CA ILE A 76 9.46 6.78 -2.55
C ILE A 76 10.47 7.85 -2.96
N MET A 77 10.57 8.94 -2.20
CA MET A 77 11.53 10.01 -2.45
C MET A 77 12.97 9.48 -2.48
N LYS A 78 13.36 8.68 -1.48
CA LYS A 78 14.69 8.06 -1.43
C LYS A 78 14.96 7.12 -2.62
N TYR A 79 13.98 6.32 -3.00
CA TYR A 79 14.13 5.32 -4.08
C TYR A 79 14.25 5.98 -5.45
N TYR A 80 13.47 7.04 -5.72
CA TYR A 80 13.43 7.71 -7.01
C TYR A 80 14.27 9.00 -7.08
N GLY A 81 14.89 9.42 -5.98
CA GLY A 81 15.80 10.58 -5.94
C GLY A 81 15.11 11.94 -5.82
N TYR A 82 13.90 12.00 -5.26
CA TYR A 82 13.19 13.26 -5.00
C TYR A 82 13.60 13.88 -3.67
N THR A 83 13.55 15.21 -3.58
CA THR A 83 13.90 15.98 -2.38
C THR A 83 12.70 16.64 -1.73
N GLU A 84 11.64 16.91 -2.50
CA GLU A 84 10.42 17.53 -1.98
C GLU A 84 9.15 16.77 -2.43
N LYS A 85 8.05 17.06 -1.74
CA LYS A 85 6.74 16.48 -2.03
C LYS A 85 5.62 17.46 -1.67
N GLU A 86 4.57 17.42 -2.47
CA GLU A 86 3.31 18.12 -2.24
C GLU A 86 2.17 17.10 -2.30
N ILE A 87 1.38 17.00 -1.22
CA ILE A 87 0.17 16.18 -1.22
C ILE A 87 -0.98 17.03 -1.77
N LEU A 88 -1.44 16.69 -2.98
CA LEU A 88 -2.49 17.43 -3.68
C LEU A 88 -3.88 17.03 -3.21
N GLU A 89 -4.10 15.73 -2.95
CA GLU A 89 -5.40 15.20 -2.55
C GLU A 89 -5.27 13.98 -1.64
N GLN A 90 -6.22 13.84 -0.71
CA GLN A 90 -6.38 12.67 0.14
C GLN A 90 -7.86 12.28 0.21
N LYS A 91 -8.19 11.03 -0.12
CA LYS A 91 -9.58 10.54 -0.13
C LYS A 91 -9.71 9.17 0.51
N ASN A 92 -10.67 9.03 1.43
CA ASN A 92 -11.05 7.74 1.98
C ASN A 92 -12.26 7.19 1.21
N ASN A 93 -12.23 5.92 0.80
CA ASN A 93 -13.37 5.23 0.24
C ASN A 93 -13.50 3.85 0.90
N ASN A 94 -14.56 3.65 1.66
CA ASN A 94 -14.74 2.49 2.52
C ASN A 94 -15.92 1.60 2.10
N ILE A 95 -16.41 1.72 0.86
CA ILE A 95 -17.68 1.08 0.44
C ILE A 95 -17.56 -0.46 0.35
N LEU A 96 -16.48 -1.00 -0.20
CA LEU A 96 -16.27 -2.46 -0.33
C LEU A 96 -15.05 -2.96 0.45
N GLN A 97 -14.00 -2.14 0.51
CA GLN A 97 -12.79 -2.35 1.30
C GLN A 97 -12.27 -0.96 1.72
N PRO A 98 -11.74 -0.77 2.94
CA PRO A 98 -11.17 0.50 3.35
C PRO A 98 -9.97 0.81 2.47
N ARG A 99 -10.15 1.81 1.61
CA ARG A 99 -9.13 2.29 0.70
C ARG A 99 -8.85 3.74 1.01
N TYR A 100 -7.57 4.06 1.01
CA TYR A 100 -7.09 5.42 1.16
C TYR A 100 -6.30 5.79 -0.08
N TYR A 101 -6.75 6.84 -0.77
CA TYR A 101 -6.16 7.33 -2.00
C TYR A 101 -5.40 8.62 -1.71
N VAL A 102 -4.19 8.72 -2.23
CA VAL A 102 -3.36 9.92 -2.09
C VAL A 102 -2.82 10.30 -3.46
N THR A 103 -3.07 11.55 -3.86
CA THR A 103 -2.43 12.15 -5.02
C THR A 103 -1.28 13.02 -4.54
N VAL A 104 -0.08 12.76 -5.04
CA VAL A 104 1.15 13.45 -4.61
C VAL A 104 1.95 13.87 -5.83
N LYS A 105 2.59 15.03 -5.74
CA LYS A 105 3.60 15.51 -6.69
C LYS A 105 4.95 15.55 -5.99
N PHE A 106 5.99 15.01 -6.63
CA PHE A 106 7.36 15.05 -6.13
C PHE A 106 8.20 16.02 -6.94
N HIS A 107 9.29 16.51 -6.34
CA HIS A 107 10.28 17.39 -6.96
C HIS A 107 11.70 16.93 -6.65
#